data_AF-A0A958ISN0-F1
#
_entry.id   AF-A0A958ISN0-F1
#
_cell.length_a   1.000
_cell.length_b   1.000
_cell.length_c   1.000
_cell.angle_alpha   90.00
_cell.angle_beta   90.00
_cell.angle_gamma   90.00
#
_symmetry.space_group_name_H-M   'P 1'
#
loop_
_entity.id
_entity.type
_entity.pdbx_description
1 polymer ?
#
loop_
_entity_poly.entity_id
_entity_poly.type
_entity_poly.pdbx_seq_one_letter_code
_entity_poly.pdbx_strand_id
1 'polypeptide(L)'
;LEFADTHFTNKIKPGWKSDRGRILLTYGRPSEIERSPMETSKKPHEIWVYNELEGGSMFVFCDMKGFGEFELLHSTYRKELSQPDWERLIEVQDDALRRPDFSTTPPN
;
A
#
# COMPACT_ATOMS: atom_id res chain seq x y z
N LEU A 1 3.46 -33.77 5.20
CA LEU A 1 3.71 -32.56 4.37
C LEU A 1 2.36 -31.92 3.97
N GLU A 2 1.42 -31.78 4.92
CA GLU A 2 -0.03 -31.74 4.61
C GLU A 2 -0.79 -30.57 5.26
N PHE A 3 -0.12 -29.48 5.64
CA PHE A 3 -0.76 -28.39 6.39
C PHE A 3 -0.84 -27.04 5.65
N ALA A 4 -0.30 -26.95 4.43
CA ALA A 4 -0.25 -25.68 3.69
C ALA A 4 -1.41 -25.45 2.71
N ASP A 5 -2.15 -26.51 2.33
CA ASP A 5 -3.05 -26.46 1.17
C ASP A 5 -4.49 -26.00 1.48
N THR A 6 -4.96 -26.11 2.72
CA THR A 6 -6.42 -26.04 2.97
C THR A 6 -6.97 -24.67 3.36
N HIS A 7 -6.14 -23.69 3.75
CA HIS A 7 -6.66 -22.41 4.30
C HIS A 7 -6.37 -21.13 3.50
N PHE A 8 -5.62 -21.20 2.40
CA PHE A 8 -5.30 -20.01 1.58
C PHE A 8 -5.84 -20.06 0.16
N THR A 9 -6.89 -20.85 -0.08
CA THR A 9 -7.69 -20.71 -1.30
C THR A 9 -8.74 -19.63 -1.10
N ASN A 10 -8.32 -18.37 -1.22
CA ASN A 10 -9.21 -17.32 -1.70
C ASN A 10 -8.87 -17.08 -3.17
N LYS A 11 -9.87 -17.27 -4.03
CA LYS A 11 -9.82 -17.07 -5.47
C LYS A 11 -9.27 -15.67 -5.77
N ILE A 12 -8.42 -15.55 -6.79
CA ILE A 12 -7.79 -14.33 -7.32
C ILE A 12 -6.38 -14.08 -6.73
N LYS A 13 -5.40 -14.85 -7.22
CA LYS A 13 -3.95 -14.80 -6.91
C LYS A 13 -3.60 -15.17 -5.45
N PRO A 14 -2.66 -16.11 -5.26
CA PRO A 14 -2.29 -16.49 -3.91
C PRO A 14 -1.56 -15.33 -3.24
N GLY A 15 -1.90 -15.01 -2.00
CA GLY A 15 -1.34 -13.87 -1.26
C GLY A 15 0.20 -13.87 -1.14
N TRP A 16 0.86 -15.01 -1.38
CA TRP A 16 2.33 -15.11 -1.50
C TRP A 16 2.91 -14.39 -2.73
N LYS A 17 2.08 -14.11 -3.75
CA LYS A 17 2.51 -13.44 -4.98
C LYS A 17 2.47 -11.91 -4.87
N SER A 18 1.82 -11.36 -3.85
CA SER A 18 1.88 -9.92 -3.56
C SER A 18 3.12 -9.59 -2.73
N ASP A 19 3.61 -8.35 -2.83
CA ASP A 19 4.81 -7.91 -2.10
C ASP A 19 4.71 -8.19 -0.59
N ARG A 20 3.51 -8.04 -0.01
CA ARG A 20 3.24 -8.43 1.39
C ARG A 20 3.60 -9.88 1.71
N GLY A 21 3.25 -10.81 0.84
CA GLY A 21 3.55 -12.23 1.02
C GLY A 21 5.05 -12.51 0.92
N ARG A 22 5.74 -11.83 0.00
CA ARG A 22 7.20 -11.90 -0.12
C ARG A 22 7.89 -11.34 1.13
N ILE A 23 7.47 -10.18 1.62
CA ILE A 23 8.02 -9.54 2.81
C ILE A 23 7.76 -10.41 4.05
N LEU A 24 6.54 -10.94 4.21
CA LEU A 24 6.20 -11.84 5.33
C LEU A 24 7.03 -13.13 5.32
N LEU A 25 7.31 -13.69 4.15
CA LEU A 25 8.15 -14.89 4.02
C LEU A 25 9.65 -14.58 4.22
N THR A 26 10.09 -13.39 3.81
CA THR A 26 11.50 -12.98 3.89
C THR A 26 11.89 -12.54 5.29
N TYR A 27 11.04 -11.74 5.93
CA TYR A 27 11.31 -11.07 7.21
C TYR A 27 10.48 -11.61 8.37
N GLY A 28 9.43 -12.40 8.11
CA GLY A 28 8.53 -12.91 9.14
C GLY A 28 7.36 -11.96 9.41
N ARG A 29 6.76 -12.11 10.59
CA ARG A 29 5.61 -11.27 11.00
C ARG A 29 6.12 -9.89 11.42
N PRO A 30 5.49 -8.80 10.97
CA PRO A 30 5.80 -7.46 11.47
C PRO A 30 5.47 -7.35 12.96
N SER A 31 6.17 -6.43 13.63
CA SER A 31 5.91 -6.10 15.03
C SER A 31 4.56 -5.40 15.19
N GLU A 32 4.21 -4.52 14.25
CA GLU A 32 2.96 -3.79 14.24
C GLU A 32 2.39 -3.66 12.82
N ILE A 33 1.06 -3.72 12.69
CA ILE A 33 0.36 -3.61 11.42
C ILE A 33 -0.73 -2.54 11.58
N GLU A 34 -0.53 -1.40 10.93
CA GLU A 34 -1.55 -0.37 10.79
C GLU A 34 -2.30 -0.55 9.48
N ARG A 35 -3.62 -0.71 9.58
CA ARG A 35 -4.51 -0.91 8.43
C ARG A 35 -5.39 0.31 8.29
N SER A 36 -5.25 1.00 7.18
CA SER A 36 -6.17 2.07 6.80
C SER A 36 -7.18 1.52 5.81
N PRO A 37 -8.48 1.47 6.17
CA PRO A 37 -9.53 1.08 5.24
C PRO A 37 -9.60 2.07 4.06
N MET A 38 -10.35 1.70 3.02
CA MET A 38 -10.59 2.59 1.89
C MET A 38 -11.38 3.82 2.37
N GLU A 39 -10.78 5.00 2.21
CA GLU A 39 -11.39 6.29 2.54
C GLU A 39 -11.77 7.03 1.25
N THR A 40 -12.70 7.99 1.33
CA THR A 40 -13.11 8.79 0.17
C THR A 40 -11.94 9.55 -0.46
N SER A 41 -10.95 9.95 0.36
CA SER A 41 -9.78 10.71 -0.07
C SER A 41 -8.49 9.89 -0.13
N LYS A 42 -8.50 8.62 0.31
CA LYS A 42 -7.29 7.79 0.39
C LYS A 42 -7.58 6.34 -0.02
N LYS A 43 -6.70 5.80 -0.85
CA LYS A 43 -6.71 4.38 -1.22
C LYS A 43 -6.41 3.52 0.00
N PRO A 44 -6.97 2.30 0.06
CA PRO A 44 -6.70 1.37 1.15
C PRO A 44 -5.20 1.04 1.18
N HIS A 45 -4.59 1.26 2.33
CA HIS A 45 -3.16 1.06 2.55
C HIS A 45 -2.90 0.43 3.90
N GLU A 46 -1.74 -0.19 4.02
CA GLU A 46 -1.33 -0.96 5.18
C GLU A 46 0.15 -0.68 5.46
N ILE A 47 0.46 -0.31 6.69
CA ILE A 47 1.80 0.04 7.13
C ILE A 47 2.26 -1.02 8.12
N TRP A 48 3.36 -1.69 7.80
CA TRP A 48 3.95 -2.74 8.61
C TRP A 48 5.21 -2.20 9.26
N VAL A 49 5.28 -2.23 10.58
CA VAL A 49 6.44 -1.76 11.35
C VAL A 49 7.20 -2.97 11.88
N TYR A 50 8.50 -2.97 11.66
CA TYR A 50 9.45 -3.98 12.11
C TYR A 50 10.49 -3.31 13.00
N ASN A 51 10.30 -3.42 14.31
CA ASN A 51 11.27 -2.91 15.28
C ASN A 51 12.58 -3.72 15.26
N GLU A 52 12.51 -4.97 14.83
CA GLU A 52 13.65 -5.89 14.71
C GLU A 52 14.54 -5.59 13.49
N LEU A 53 14.03 -4.86 12.49
CA LEU A 53 14.76 -4.53 11.26
C LEU A 53 15.41 -3.15 11.34
N GLU A 54 16.74 -3.10 11.27
CA GLU A 54 17.55 -1.86 11.30
C GLU A 54 17.21 -0.90 12.47
N GLY A 55 16.63 -1.41 13.56
CA GLY A 55 16.22 -0.62 14.73
C GLY A 55 14.90 0.13 14.57
N GLY A 56 14.09 -0.22 13.56
CA GLY A 56 12.80 0.40 13.29
C GLY A 56 12.58 0.66 11.80
N SER A 57 12.27 -0.39 11.03
CA SER A 57 11.92 -0.26 9.61
C SER A 57 10.42 -0.32 9.41
N MET A 58 9.86 0.50 8.53
CA MET A 58 8.45 0.40 8.13
C MET A 58 8.31 0.07 6.65
N PHE A 59 7.21 -0.58 6.30
CA PHE A 59 6.84 -0.93 4.92
C PHE A 59 5.40 -0.52 4.68
N VAL A 60 5.19 0.33 3.69
CA VAL A 60 3.89 0.84 3.30
C VAL A 60 3.44 0.12 2.04
N PHE A 61 2.30 -0.53 2.14
CA PHE A 61 1.65 -1.22 1.04
C PHE A 61 0.34 -0.52 0.70
N CYS A 62 0.03 -0.38 -0.58
CA CYS A 62 -1.26 0.15 -1.01
C CYS A 62 -1.81 -0.62 -2.21
N ASP A 63 -3.12 -0.81 -2.22
CA ASP A 63 -3.82 -1.35 -3.38
C ASP A 63 -4.20 -0.21 -4.34
N MET A 64 -3.29 0.12 -5.25
CA MET A 64 -3.52 1.18 -6.23
C MET A 64 -4.64 0.83 -7.21
N LYS A 65 -4.84 -0.47 -7.48
CA LYS A 65 -5.75 -0.95 -8.53
C LYS A 65 -7.13 -1.36 -8.02
N GLY A 66 -7.33 -1.50 -6.71
CA GLY A 66 -8.62 -1.91 -6.15
C GLY A 66 -8.94 -3.40 -6.34
N PHE A 67 -7.97 -4.22 -6.74
CA PHE A 67 -8.14 -5.66 -6.98
C PHE A 67 -7.63 -6.51 -5.80
N GLY A 68 -7.22 -5.88 -4.70
CA GLY A 68 -6.58 -6.56 -3.57
C GLY A 68 -5.11 -6.87 -3.81
N GLU A 69 -4.47 -6.21 -4.78
CA GLU A 69 -3.04 -6.33 -5.07
C GLU A 69 -2.29 -5.19 -4.38
N PHE A 70 -1.82 -5.45 -3.17
CA PHE A 70 -1.08 -4.47 -2.38
C PHE A 70 0.38 -4.46 -2.81
N GLU A 71 0.78 -3.36 -3.44
CA GLU A 71 2.13 -3.12 -3.93
C GLU A 71 2.92 -2.34 -2.86
N LEU A 72 4.22 -2.64 -2.71
CA LEU A 72 5.10 -1.89 -1.82
C LEU A 72 5.32 -0.48 -2.38
N LEU A 73 4.79 0.53 -1.70
CA LEU A 73 4.97 1.93 -2.07
C LEU A 73 6.24 2.53 -1.45
N HIS A 74 6.48 2.22 -0.17
CA HIS A 74 7.59 2.79 0.58
C HIS A 74 8.14 1.79 1.59
N SER A 75 9.45 1.77 1.75
CA SER A 75 10.11 1.10 2.85
C SER A 75 11.21 1.98 3.44
N THR A 76 11.31 2.00 4.77
CA THR A 76 12.44 2.60 5.48
C THR A 76 13.65 1.66 5.51
N TYR A 77 13.46 0.39 5.15
CA TYR A 77 14.55 -0.58 5.09
C TYR A 77 15.52 -0.21 3.97
N ARG A 78 16.81 -0.11 4.30
CA ARG A 78 17.83 0.49 3.43
C ARG A 78 18.08 -0.29 2.14
N LYS A 79 17.68 -1.57 2.10
CA LYS A 79 17.81 -2.44 0.91
C LYS A 79 16.58 -2.41 0.01
N GLU A 80 15.51 -1.73 0.41
CA GLU A 80 14.22 -1.74 -0.29
C GLU A 80 13.85 -0.32 -0.78
N LEU A 81 12.75 -0.24 -1.52
CA LEU A 81 12.32 0.96 -2.22
C LEU A 81 11.84 2.05 -1.24
N SER A 82 12.65 3.08 -1.03
CA SER A 82 12.25 4.23 -0.22
C SER A 82 11.71 5.35 -1.10
N GLN A 83 10.38 5.52 -1.12
CA GLN A 83 9.74 6.66 -1.78
C GLN A 83 9.07 7.57 -0.76
N PRO A 84 9.65 8.71 -0.37
CA PRO A 84 9.05 9.58 0.65
C PRO A 84 7.68 10.14 0.22
N ASP A 85 7.44 10.31 -1.09
CA ASP A 85 6.18 10.82 -1.65
C ASP A 85 5.05 9.78 -1.73
N TRP A 86 5.13 8.67 -1.01
CA TRP A 86 4.11 7.62 -1.03
C TRP A 86 2.74 8.10 -0.56
N GLU A 87 2.71 9.08 0.36
CA GLU A 87 1.47 9.68 0.88
C GLU A 87 0.64 10.30 -0.25
N ARG A 88 1.31 10.91 -1.23
CA ARG A 88 0.65 11.49 -2.40
C ARG A 88 0.13 10.44 -3.37
N LEU A 89 0.71 9.25 -3.39
CA LEU A 89 0.28 8.14 -4.23
C LEU A 89 -0.97 7.45 -3.69
N ILE A 90 -1.10 7.40 -2.35
CA ILE A 90 -2.31 6.87 -1.70
C ILE A 90 -3.45 7.88 -1.68
N GLU A 91 -3.15 9.17 -1.68
CA GLU A 91 -4.16 10.21 -1.76
C GLU A 91 -4.88 10.09 -3.10
N VAL A 92 -6.21 9.96 -3.04
CA VAL A 92 -7.06 10.01 -4.23
C VAL A 92 -6.98 11.44 -4.72
N GLN A 93 -6.04 11.69 -5.64
CA GLN A 93 -6.03 12.91 -6.42
C GLN A 93 -7.36 12.90 -7.18
N ASP A 94 -8.33 13.66 -6.69
CA ASP A 94 -9.52 14.03 -7.44
C ASP A 94 -9.07 14.95 -8.57
N ASP A 95 -8.33 14.38 -9.52
CA ASP A 95 -7.80 15.04 -10.71
C ASP A 95 -8.95 15.45 -11.65
N ALA A 96 -10.18 14.98 -11.38
CA ALA A 96 -11.39 15.37 -12.08
C ALA A 96 -11.93 16.75 -11.62
N LEU A 97 -11.75 17.13 -10.35
CA LEU A 97 -12.09 18.47 -9.84
C LEU A 97 -10.95 19.49 -9.96
N ARG A 98 -9.74 19.06 -10.32
CA ARG A 98 -8.66 19.97 -10.74
C ARG A 98 -8.89 20.52 -12.17
N ARG A 99 -10.14 20.75 -12.57
CA ARG A 99 -10.40 21.78 -13.58
C ARG A 99 -9.97 23.10 -12.94
N PRO A 100 -8.99 23.84 -13.49
CA PRO A 100 -8.95 25.25 -13.18
C PRO A 100 -10.27 25.81 -13.72
N ASP A 101 -11.20 26.11 -12.83
CA ASP A 101 -12.36 26.93 -13.14
C ASP A 101 -11.80 28.31 -13.54
N PHE A 102 -11.40 28.45 -14.80
CA PHE A 102 -11.27 29.75 -15.45
C PHE A 102 -12.70 30.24 -15.74
N SER A 103 -13.48 30.47 -14.68
CA SER A 103 -14.58 31.41 -14.72
C SER A 103 -13.98 32.81 -14.76
N THR A 104 -13.51 33.19 -15.94
CA THR A 104 -13.45 34.59 -16.32
C THR A 104 -14.13 34.69 -17.67
N THR A 105 -15.45 34.74 -17.63
CA THR A 105 -16.20 35.44 -18.67
C THR A 105 -15.99 36.93 -18.40
N PRO A 106 -15.29 37.70 -19.25
CA PRO A 106 -15.47 39.15 -19.25
C PRO A 106 -16.78 39.45 -19.98
N PRO A 107 -17.79 40.09 -19.35
CA PRO A 107 -18.86 40.71 -20.14
C PRO A 107 -18.28 41.92 -20.88
N ASN A 108 -18.44 41.91 -22.20
CA ASN A 108 -18.34 43.05 -23.11
C ASN A 108 -19.71 43.72 -23.18
#